data_AF-A0A662WYZ1-F1
#
_entry.id   AF-A0A662WYZ1-F1
#
_cell.length_a   1.000
_cell.length_b   1.000
_cell.length_c   1.000
_cell.angle_alpha   90.00
_cell.angle_beta   90.00
_cell.angle_gamma   90.00
#
_symmetry.space_group_name_H-M   'P 1'
#
loop_
_entity.id
_entity.type
_entity.pdbx_description
1 polymer ?
#
loop_
_entity_poly.entity_id
_entity_poly.type
_entity_poly.pdbx_seq_one_letter_code
_entity_poly.pdbx_strand_id
1 'polypeptide(L)'
;MAAEPTAYGTSSLASDERLSARAAKRRALAKWSLVGLGVCGLCAGLAVLGLSTLPESAPVSPVETTDSSPDDRVASPAAAPALDTEVTCFQSSYLNNVAKMMEPIAGLKWTHGAQKKAASFIAVDVDTTYQEIMGFGGAFTEASALQFEKLPLEKQEEVLTLYFDKVNGSGYEFGRVPMGSCDFSASSYSFDDV
;
A
#
# COMPACT_ATOMS: atom_id res chain seq x y z
N MET A 1 7.46 -9.64 28.86
CA MET A 1 7.16 -10.89 28.12
C MET A 1 7.34 -10.60 26.65
N ALA A 2 8.38 -11.17 26.04
CA ALA A 2 8.69 -11.00 24.63
C ALA A 2 7.60 -11.69 23.78
N ALA A 3 7.15 -11.03 22.71
CA ALA A 3 6.23 -11.62 21.74
C ALA A 3 6.99 -12.66 20.92
N GLU A 4 6.43 -13.86 20.75
CA GLU A 4 7.03 -14.86 19.87
C GLU A 4 6.99 -14.34 18.42
N PRO A 5 8.13 -14.34 17.71
CA PRO A 5 8.12 -14.06 16.29
C PRO A 5 7.40 -15.18 15.54
N THR A 6 6.62 -14.82 14.52
CA THR A 6 6.07 -15.83 13.60
C THR A 6 7.24 -16.53 12.88
N ALA A 7 7.04 -17.76 12.39
CA ALA A 7 8.05 -18.51 11.64
C ALA A 7 8.61 -17.78 10.40
N TYR A 8 7.99 -16.67 10.00
CA TYR A 8 8.33 -15.85 8.85
C TYR A 8 8.87 -14.45 9.21
N GLY A 9 9.23 -14.20 10.47
CA GLY A 9 9.90 -12.96 10.87
C GLY A 9 9.03 -11.69 10.83
N THR A 10 7.71 -11.84 10.69
CA THR A 10 6.75 -10.74 10.83
C THR A 10 6.33 -10.58 12.28
N SER A 11 5.99 -9.35 12.69
CA SER A 11 5.39 -9.09 14.00
C SER A 11 4.15 -9.96 14.19
N SER A 12 3.95 -10.51 15.39
CA SER A 12 2.75 -11.28 15.70
C SER A 12 1.51 -10.41 15.46
N LEU A 13 0.47 -10.93 14.80
CA LEU A 13 -0.79 -10.17 14.61
C LEU A 13 -1.35 -9.62 15.95
N ALA A 14 -1.13 -10.35 17.04
CA ALA A 14 -1.49 -9.93 18.38
C ALA A 14 -0.72 -8.68 18.89
N SER A 15 0.49 -8.41 18.40
CA SER A 15 1.21 -7.18 18.74
C SER A 15 0.65 -5.97 17.99
N ASP A 16 0.25 -6.16 16.73
CA ASP A 16 -0.27 -5.08 15.89
C ASP A 16 -1.68 -4.66 16.33
N GLU A 17 -2.53 -5.62 16.71
CA GLU A 17 -3.83 -5.34 17.34
C GLU A 17 -3.70 -4.55 18.66
N ARG A 18 -2.65 -4.79 19.45
CA ARG A 18 -2.41 -4.04 20.69
C ARG A 18 -1.96 -2.61 20.42
N LEU A 19 -1.14 -2.40 19.38
CA LEU A 19 -0.71 -1.06 18.98
C LEU A 19 -1.87 -0.26 18.39
N SER A 20 -2.71 -0.88 17.57
CA SER A 20 -3.92 -0.25 17.01
C SER A 20 -4.94 0.09 18.10
N ALA A 21 -5.20 -0.83 19.05
CA ALA A 21 -6.10 -0.57 20.18
C ALA A 21 -5.60 0.57 21.08
N ARG A 22 -4.28 0.67 21.32
CA ARG A 22 -3.68 1.78 22.07
C ARG A 22 -3.81 3.11 21.30
N ALA A 23 -3.61 3.09 20.00
CA ALA A 23 -3.77 4.28 19.15
C ALA A 23 -5.23 4.76 19.12
N ALA A 24 -6.19 3.84 18.98
CA ALA A 24 -7.62 4.16 19.02
C ALA A 24 -8.05 4.76 20.36
N LYS A 25 -7.60 4.18 21.49
CA LYS A 25 -7.90 4.69 22.84
C LYS A 25 -7.31 6.09 23.09
N ARG A 26 -6.11 6.37 22.57
CA ARG A 26 -5.48 7.70 22.63
C ARG A 26 -6.26 8.73 21.81
N ARG A 27 -6.71 8.39 20.60
CA ARG A 27 -7.55 9.28 19.77
C ARG A 27 -8.90 9.56 20.42
N ALA A 28 -9.52 8.57 21.06
CA ALA A 28 -10.75 8.76 21.81
C ALA A 28 -10.55 9.74 22.98
N LEU A 29 -9.53 9.51 23.82
CA LEU A 29 -9.20 10.42 24.94
C LEU A 29 -8.94 11.85 24.47
N ALA A 30 -8.19 12.04 23.38
CA ALA A 30 -7.93 13.36 22.80
C ALA A 30 -9.20 14.07 22.30
N LYS A 31 -10.10 13.33 21.63
CA LYS A 31 -11.41 13.86 21.16
C LYS A 31 -12.28 14.31 22.34
N TRP A 32 -12.37 13.52 23.41
CA TRP A 32 -13.16 13.87 24.59
C TRP A 32 -12.53 15.01 25.42
N SER A 33 -11.20 15.12 25.46
CA SER A 33 -10.53 16.26 26.11
C SER A 33 -10.73 17.58 25.37
N LEU A 34 -10.75 17.56 24.03
CA LEU A 34 -11.00 18.75 23.21
C LEU A 34 -12.47 19.22 23.32
N VAL A 35 -13.42 18.29 23.36
CA VAL A 35 -14.84 18.61 23.60
C VAL A 35 -15.05 19.15 25.02
N GLY A 36 -14.38 18.56 26.03
CA GLY A 36 -14.44 19.04 27.42
C GLY A 36 -13.86 20.44 27.61
N LEU A 37 -12.74 20.76 26.93
CA LEU A 37 -12.13 22.09 26.93
C LEU A 37 -12.97 23.12 26.15
N GLY A 38 -13.61 22.73 25.04
CA GLY A 38 -14.49 23.61 24.26
C GLY A 38 -15.76 24.02 25.00
N VAL A 39 -16.30 23.15 25.84
CA VAL A 39 -17.49 23.45 26.66
C VAL A 39 -17.15 24.30 27.90
N CYS A 40 -15.93 24.21 28.45
CA CYS A 40 -15.47 25.12 29.52
C CYS A 40 -14.95 26.46 28.99
N GLY A 41 -14.37 26.51 27.79
CA GLY A 41 -13.82 27.72 27.18
C GLY A 41 -14.87 28.73 26.71
N LEU A 42 -16.11 28.29 26.46
CA LEU A 42 -17.18 29.19 25.99
C LEU A 42 -17.81 30.05 27.10
N CYS A 43 -17.43 29.87 28.37
CA CYS A 43 -17.91 30.68 29.49
C CYS A 43 -16.92 31.76 29.96
N ALA A 44 -15.73 31.88 29.37
CA ALA A 44 -14.78 32.92 29.74
C ALA A 44 -14.02 33.48 28.52
N GLY A 45 -14.39 34.69 28.09
CA GLY A 45 -13.46 35.56 27.36
C GLY A 45 -13.90 36.06 25.99
N LEU A 46 -15.06 36.70 25.90
CA LEU A 46 -15.29 37.79 24.94
C LEU A 46 -14.40 38.98 25.34
N ALA A 47 -13.27 39.21 24.67
CA ALA A 47 -12.54 40.48 24.76
C ALA A 47 -11.43 40.63 23.70
N VAL A 48 -11.65 41.61 22.80
CA VAL A 48 -10.66 42.54 22.22
C VAL A 48 -9.94 42.14 20.92
N LEU A 49 -10.35 42.89 19.87
CA LEU A 49 -9.71 43.18 18.58
C LEU A 49 -8.29 43.74 18.73
N GLY A 50 -7.43 43.50 17.73
CA GLY A 50 -6.18 44.25 17.58
C GLY A 50 -5.40 43.90 16.31
N LEU A 51 -5.53 44.76 15.30
CA LEU A 51 -4.86 44.77 14.01
C LEU A 51 -3.36 45.14 14.15
N SER A 52 -2.46 44.44 13.46
CA SER A 52 -1.22 45.04 12.93
C SER A 52 -0.58 44.16 11.86
N THR A 53 -0.52 44.72 10.66
CA THR A 53 0.21 44.27 9.47
C THR A 53 1.70 44.67 9.52
N LEU A 54 2.46 44.15 8.53
CA LEU A 54 3.75 44.58 7.94
C LEU A 54 4.92 43.59 8.16
N PRO A 55 5.90 43.49 7.24
CA PRO A 55 5.85 43.64 5.77
C PRO A 55 6.54 42.51 4.99
N GLU A 56 6.30 42.56 3.68
CA GLU A 56 6.85 41.78 2.56
C GLU A 56 8.40 41.85 2.44
N SER A 57 9.02 40.73 2.05
CA SER A 57 10.30 40.73 1.32
C SER A 57 10.28 39.66 0.23
N ALA A 58 10.43 40.11 -1.02
CA ALA A 58 10.36 39.31 -2.26
C ALA A 58 11.76 38.74 -2.65
N PRO A 59 11.91 38.05 -3.80
CA PRO A 59 12.13 36.61 -3.87
C PRO A 59 13.55 36.23 -4.33
N VAL A 60 13.95 34.97 -4.10
CA VAL A 60 15.12 34.35 -4.76
C VAL A 60 14.60 33.15 -5.55
N SER A 61 14.65 33.22 -6.88
CA SER A 61 14.25 32.14 -7.79
C SER A 61 15.26 30.99 -7.76
N PRO A 62 14.82 29.73 -7.64
CA PRO A 62 15.55 28.57 -8.13
C PRO A 62 14.94 28.08 -9.45
N VAL A 63 15.85 27.90 -10.42
CA VAL A 63 15.85 26.98 -11.57
C VAL A 63 14.58 26.14 -11.79
N GLU A 64 13.95 26.33 -12.95
CA GLU A 64 12.98 25.39 -13.52
C GLU A 64 13.61 24.00 -13.61
N THR A 65 13.13 23.12 -12.75
CA THR A 65 13.23 21.67 -12.96
C THR A 65 11.84 21.28 -13.42
N THR A 66 11.73 20.74 -14.63
CA THR A 66 10.46 20.24 -15.18
C THR A 66 9.91 19.18 -14.24
N ASP A 67 8.88 19.56 -13.50
CA ASP A 67 8.10 18.67 -12.65
C ASP A 67 7.14 17.88 -13.55
N SER A 68 7.46 16.61 -13.75
CA SER A 68 6.49 15.63 -14.22
C SER A 68 5.55 15.33 -13.05
N SER A 69 4.66 16.28 -12.78
CA SER A 69 3.56 16.14 -11.82
C SER A 69 2.80 14.84 -12.12
N PRO A 70 2.72 13.90 -11.16
CA PRO A 70 1.74 12.83 -11.25
C PRO A 70 0.38 13.48 -11.02
N ASP A 71 -0.55 13.31 -11.97
CA ASP A 71 -1.93 13.77 -11.92
C ASP A 71 -2.47 13.88 -10.48
N ASP A 72 -2.83 15.09 -10.07
CA ASP A 72 -3.53 15.46 -8.81
C ASP A 72 -4.96 14.88 -8.74
N ARG A 73 -5.14 13.61 -9.13
CA ARG A 73 -6.27 12.80 -8.70
C ARG A 73 -5.91 12.17 -7.37
N VAL A 74 -5.86 13.02 -6.33
CA VAL A 74 -6.13 12.56 -4.96
C VAL A 74 -7.44 11.80 -5.06
N ALA A 75 -7.37 10.47 -5.00
CA ALA A 75 -8.54 9.62 -5.04
C ALA A 75 -9.45 10.06 -3.88
N SER A 76 -10.57 10.68 -4.23
CA SER A 76 -11.69 10.88 -3.30
C SER A 76 -11.93 9.56 -2.57
N PRO A 77 -12.17 9.54 -1.25
CA PRO A 77 -12.38 8.30 -0.51
C PRO A 77 -13.40 7.46 -1.26
N ALA A 78 -12.95 6.31 -1.77
CA ALA A 78 -13.74 5.50 -2.70
C ALA A 78 -15.08 5.20 -2.04
N ALA A 79 -16.16 5.75 -2.60
CA ALA A 79 -17.50 5.51 -2.10
C ALA A 79 -17.74 4.00 -2.02
N ALA A 80 -18.43 3.55 -0.97
CA ALA A 80 -18.75 2.14 -0.82
C ALA A 80 -19.42 1.61 -2.10
N PRO A 81 -19.01 0.43 -2.60
CA PRO A 81 -19.57 -0.12 -3.84
C PRO A 81 -21.09 -0.30 -3.71
N ALA A 82 -21.81 -0.08 -4.81
CA ALA A 82 -23.26 -0.23 -4.85
C ALA A 82 -23.69 -1.67 -4.52
N LEU A 83 -24.89 -1.83 -3.97
CA LEU A 83 -25.47 -3.14 -3.66
C LEU A 83 -25.49 -4.04 -4.91
N ASP A 84 -25.31 -5.35 -4.71
CA ASP A 84 -25.34 -6.37 -5.77
C ASP A 84 -24.24 -6.21 -6.84
N THR A 85 -23.28 -5.29 -6.63
CA THR A 85 -22.06 -5.24 -7.42
C THR A 85 -21.29 -6.55 -7.21
N GLU A 86 -20.75 -7.09 -8.30
CA GLU A 86 -19.96 -8.31 -8.24
C GLU A 86 -18.63 -8.07 -7.51
N VAL A 87 -18.27 -9.02 -6.63
CA VAL A 87 -16.97 -9.02 -5.97
C VAL A 87 -16.06 -9.96 -6.75
N THR A 88 -14.98 -9.41 -7.31
CA THR A 88 -13.92 -10.23 -7.90
C THR A 88 -13.05 -10.80 -6.80
N CYS A 89 -12.84 -12.11 -6.84
CA CYS A 89 -12.00 -12.80 -5.87
C CYS A 89 -11.24 -13.92 -6.58
N PHE A 90 -9.96 -14.07 -6.23
CA PHE A 90 -9.09 -15.10 -6.75
C PHE A 90 -8.49 -15.89 -5.59
N GLN A 91 -8.33 -17.19 -5.79
CA GLN A 91 -7.76 -18.10 -4.81
C GLN A 91 -6.60 -18.87 -5.42
N SER A 92 -5.50 -18.94 -4.68
CA SER A 92 -4.42 -19.90 -4.91
C SER A 92 -4.37 -20.88 -3.73
N SER A 93 -4.25 -22.17 -4.02
CA SER A 93 -4.23 -23.22 -3.00
C SER A 93 -3.29 -24.36 -3.36
N TYR A 94 -2.80 -25.07 -2.35
CA TYR A 94 -2.03 -26.29 -2.51
C TYR A 94 -2.70 -27.39 -1.70
N LEU A 95 -3.41 -28.29 -2.38
CA LEU A 95 -4.21 -29.34 -1.76
C LEU A 95 -3.87 -30.67 -2.41
N ASN A 96 -3.63 -31.70 -1.60
CA ASN A 96 -3.32 -33.06 -2.08
C ASN A 96 -2.20 -33.10 -3.12
N ASN A 97 -1.12 -32.35 -2.89
CA ASN A 97 0.02 -32.19 -3.81
C ASN A 97 -0.32 -31.57 -5.18
N VAL A 98 -1.46 -30.91 -5.31
CA VAL A 98 -1.85 -30.18 -6.51
C VAL A 98 -1.86 -28.69 -6.20
N ALA A 99 -1.04 -27.93 -6.93
CA ALA A 99 -1.08 -26.48 -6.93
C ALA A 99 -2.20 -26.00 -7.85
N LYS A 100 -3.05 -25.14 -7.30
CA LYS A 100 -4.06 -24.40 -8.04
C LYS A 100 -3.80 -22.92 -7.85
N MET A 101 -3.64 -22.19 -8.95
CA MET A 101 -3.19 -20.80 -8.91
C MET A 101 -4.26 -19.91 -9.54
N MET A 102 -4.59 -18.80 -8.88
CA MET A 102 -5.47 -17.75 -9.40
C MET A 102 -6.84 -18.25 -9.89
N GLU A 103 -7.42 -19.24 -9.21
CA GLU A 103 -8.78 -19.70 -9.52
C GLU A 103 -9.80 -18.59 -9.16
N PRO A 104 -10.67 -18.16 -10.09
CA PRO A 104 -11.70 -17.17 -9.78
C PRO A 104 -12.79 -17.78 -8.88
N ILE A 105 -13.17 -17.06 -7.82
CA ILE A 105 -14.33 -17.37 -7.01
C ILE A 105 -15.52 -16.58 -7.55
N ALA A 106 -16.44 -17.27 -8.22
CA ALA A 106 -17.62 -16.67 -8.82
C ALA A 106 -18.80 -16.55 -7.83
N GLY A 107 -19.73 -15.64 -8.12
CA GLY A 107 -21.01 -15.54 -7.41
C GLY A 107 -20.98 -14.76 -6.10
N LEU A 108 -19.86 -14.10 -5.78
CA LEU A 108 -19.76 -13.19 -4.64
C LEU A 108 -20.41 -11.85 -4.99
N LYS A 109 -21.31 -11.38 -4.12
CA LYS A 109 -22.06 -10.13 -4.32
C LYS A 109 -22.00 -9.28 -3.06
N TRP A 110 -21.90 -7.96 -3.22
CA TRP A 110 -22.01 -7.03 -2.12
C TRP A 110 -23.42 -7.05 -1.50
N THR A 111 -23.49 -7.24 -0.19
CA THR A 111 -24.74 -7.17 0.58
C THR A 111 -24.71 -6.03 1.59
N HIS A 112 -25.84 -5.36 1.78
CA HIS A 112 -25.98 -4.34 2.84
C HIS A 112 -26.03 -4.98 4.23
N GLY A 113 -25.17 -4.48 5.12
CA GLY A 113 -25.15 -4.84 6.54
C GLY A 113 -24.39 -6.13 6.84
N ALA A 114 -23.76 -6.17 8.01
CA ALA A 114 -23.07 -7.35 8.49
C ALA A 114 -24.06 -8.49 8.82
N GLN A 115 -23.66 -9.72 8.53
CA GLN A 115 -24.39 -10.91 8.97
C GLN A 115 -24.47 -10.95 10.50
N LYS A 116 -25.69 -10.89 11.06
CA LYS A 116 -25.94 -10.78 12.51
C LYS A 116 -25.39 -11.96 13.34
N LYS A 117 -25.01 -13.07 12.71
CA LYS A 117 -24.48 -14.29 13.35
C LYS A 117 -23.17 -14.79 12.74
N ALA A 118 -22.34 -13.90 12.20
CA ALA A 118 -21.03 -14.31 11.71
C ALA A 118 -20.16 -14.85 12.87
N ALA A 119 -19.62 -16.06 12.73
CA ALA A 119 -18.71 -16.64 13.72
C ALA A 119 -17.34 -15.93 13.76
N SER A 120 -16.95 -15.31 12.64
CA SER A 120 -15.76 -14.49 12.48
C SER A 120 -16.04 -13.39 11.45
N PHE A 121 -15.46 -12.21 11.62
CA PHE A 121 -15.58 -11.10 10.68
C PHE A 121 -14.29 -10.27 10.63
N ILE A 122 -14.06 -9.65 9.48
CA ILE A 122 -13.01 -8.65 9.26
C ILE A 122 -13.71 -7.34 8.89
N ALA A 123 -13.30 -6.24 9.51
CA ALA A 123 -13.82 -4.90 9.23
C ALA A 123 -12.70 -4.02 8.71
N VAL A 124 -12.99 -3.24 7.66
CA VAL A 124 -12.06 -2.27 7.06
C VAL A 124 -12.50 -0.86 7.48
N ASP A 125 -11.60 -0.13 8.14
CA ASP A 125 -11.78 1.29 8.45
C ASP A 125 -11.14 2.13 7.34
N VAL A 126 -11.98 2.77 6.51
CA VAL A 126 -11.52 3.58 5.37
C VAL A 126 -11.06 4.98 5.77
N ASP A 127 -11.34 5.43 7.00
CA ASP A 127 -10.92 6.75 7.49
C ASP A 127 -9.48 6.74 8.05
N THR A 128 -8.95 5.55 8.33
CA THR A 128 -7.56 5.38 8.81
C THR A 128 -6.66 4.94 7.66
N THR A 129 -5.81 5.85 7.18
CA THR A 129 -4.81 5.58 6.14
C THR A 129 -3.43 5.24 6.73
N TYR A 130 -2.61 4.56 5.94
CA TYR A 130 -1.22 4.21 6.26
C TYR A 130 -0.29 4.63 5.10
N GLN A 131 0.79 3.90 4.85
CA GLN A 131 1.69 4.17 3.74
C GLN A 131 1.00 4.00 2.39
N GLU A 132 1.44 4.79 1.41
CA GLU A 132 1.13 4.55 0.02
C GLU A 132 1.88 3.30 -0.48
N ILE A 133 1.19 2.45 -1.24
CA ILE A 133 1.80 1.31 -1.92
C ILE A 133 2.14 1.77 -3.33
N MET A 134 3.41 2.00 -3.58
CA MET A 134 3.86 2.46 -4.90
C MET A 134 3.62 1.40 -5.98
N GLY A 135 3.76 0.11 -5.64
CA GLY A 135 3.54 -1.01 -6.55
C GLY A 135 4.29 -2.27 -6.13
N PHE A 136 4.26 -3.28 -7.00
CA PHE A 136 4.92 -4.57 -6.81
C PHE A 136 5.73 -4.94 -8.06
N GLY A 137 6.71 -5.83 -7.91
CA GLY A 137 7.71 -6.03 -8.95
C GLY A 137 8.64 -7.22 -8.74
N GLY A 138 9.64 -7.31 -9.62
CA GLY A 138 10.68 -8.32 -9.62
C GLY A 138 12.09 -7.74 -9.72
N ALA A 139 13.11 -8.60 -9.69
CA ALA A 139 14.50 -8.22 -9.88
C ALA A 139 15.01 -8.64 -11.27
N PHE A 140 15.63 -7.72 -11.99
CA PHE A 140 16.27 -7.96 -13.29
C PHE A 140 17.74 -8.30 -13.08
N THR A 141 17.98 -9.50 -12.56
CA THR A 141 19.32 -10.07 -12.37
C THR A 141 19.90 -10.57 -13.70
N GLU A 142 21.22 -10.73 -13.77
CA GLU A 142 21.88 -11.34 -14.93
C GLU A 142 21.36 -12.77 -15.18
N ALA A 143 21.20 -13.59 -14.14
CA ALA A 143 20.61 -14.92 -14.28
C ALA A 143 19.21 -14.88 -14.90
N SER A 144 18.33 -13.96 -14.46
CA SER A 144 17.00 -13.82 -15.09
C SER A 144 17.09 -13.38 -16.55
N ALA A 145 18.02 -12.49 -16.90
CA ALA A 145 18.24 -12.04 -18.28
C ALA A 145 18.75 -13.19 -19.17
N LEU A 146 19.74 -13.94 -18.71
CA LEU A 146 20.29 -15.09 -19.44
C LEU A 146 19.27 -16.21 -19.64
N GLN A 147 18.37 -16.44 -18.66
CA GLN A 147 17.30 -17.42 -18.84
C GLN A 147 16.19 -16.93 -19.75
N PHE A 148 15.88 -15.63 -19.69
CA PHE A 148 14.93 -15.00 -20.60
C PHE A 148 15.43 -15.04 -22.05
N GLU A 149 16.70 -14.73 -22.30
CA GLU A 149 17.33 -14.77 -23.63
C GLU A 149 17.27 -16.16 -24.28
N LYS A 150 17.35 -17.24 -23.48
CA LYS A 150 17.26 -18.63 -23.97
C LYS A 150 15.86 -19.02 -24.45
N LEU A 151 14.83 -18.23 -24.16
CA LEU A 151 13.47 -18.51 -24.62
C LEU A 151 13.32 -18.12 -26.10
N PRO A 152 12.49 -18.85 -26.88
CA PRO A 152 12.01 -18.36 -28.18
C PRO A 152 11.33 -16.99 -28.03
N LEU A 153 11.35 -16.17 -29.09
CA LEU A 153 10.80 -14.81 -29.06
C LEU A 153 9.33 -14.76 -28.63
N GLU A 154 8.53 -15.73 -29.07
CA GLU A 154 7.11 -15.80 -28.69
C GLU A 154 6.93 -16.03 -27.19
N LYS A 155 7.85 -16.78 -26.57
CA LYS A 155 7.84 -17.04 -25.12
C LYS A 155 8.42 -15.88 -24.32
N GLN A 156 9.35 -15.12 -24.88
CA GLN A 156 9.81 -13.87 -24.28
C GLN A 156 8.64 -12.87 -24.16
N GLU A 157 7.89 -12.67 -25.24
CA GLU A 157 6.70 -11.80 -25.24
C GLU A 157 5.61 -12.29 -24.28
N GLU A 158 5.36 -13.60 -24.22
CA GLU A 158 4.41 -14.18 -23.26
C GLU A 158 4.83 -13.90 -21.81
N VAL A 159 6.11 -14.07 -21.48
CA VAL A 159 6.62 -13.77 -20.13
C VAL A 159 6.47 -12.29 -19.79
N LEU A 160 6.80 -11.38 -20.72
CA LEU A 160 6.64 -9.95 -20.50
C LEU A 160 5.16 -9.57 -20.30
N THR A 161 4.27 -10.15 -21.10
CA THR A 161 2.82 -9.95 -20.96
C THR A 161 2.34 -10.44 -19.60
N LEU A 162 2.71 -11.66 -19.20
CA LEU A 162 2.27 -12.24 -17.93
C LEU A 162 2.78 -11.48 -16.70
N TYR A 163 3.96 -10.85 -16.77
CA TYR A 163 4.46 -10.03 -15.67
C TYR A 163 3.89 -8.61 -15.66
N PHE A 164 3.91 -7.91 -16.80
CA PHE A 164 3.76 -6.45 -16.84
C PHE A 164 2.43 -5.96 -17.45
N ASP A 165 1.70 -6.79 -18.20
CA ASP A 165 0.39 -6.40 -18.70
C ASP A 165 -0.62 -6.27 -17.54
N LYS A 166 -1.38 -5.17 -17.53
CA LYS A 166 -2.32 -4.85 -16.44
C LYS A 166 -3.65 -5.62 -16.52
N VAL A 167 -3.98 -6.15 -17.68
CA VAL A 167 -5.26 -6.82 -17.96
C VAL A 167 -5.06 -8.33 -18.10
N ASN A 168 -4.02 -8.72 -18.83
CA ASN A 168 -3.72 -10.10 -19.20
C ASN A 168 -2.58 -10.70 -18.34
N GLY A 169 -2.01 -9.93 -17.42
CA GLY A 169 -0.87 -10.33 -16.59
C GLY A 169 -1.02 -9.93 -15.13
N SER A 170 0.11 -9.96 -14.41
CA SER A 170 0.21 -9.65 -12.98
C SER A 170 0.29 -8.14 -12.70
N GLY A 171 0.44 -7.31 -13.73
CA GLY A 171 0.52 -5.85 -13.60
C GLY A 171 1.69 -5.38 -12.73
N TYR A 172 2.88 -5.98 -12.87
CA TYR A 172 4.07 -5.47 -12.19
C TYR A 172 4.40 -4.04 -12.63
N GLU A 173 4.75 -3.20 -11.66
CA GLU A 173 5.03 -1.77 -11.88
C GLU A 173 6.46 -1.42 -11.44
N PHE A 174 7.14 -2.31 -10.72
CA PHE A 174 8.51 -2.12 -10.26
C PHE A 174 9.50 -3.16 -10.78
N GLY A 175 10.74 -2.72 -10.92
CA GLY A 175 11.89 -3.54 -11.23
C GLY A 175 13.11 -3.13 -10.44
N ARG A 176 13.80 -4.09 -9.81
CA ARG A 176 15.09 -3.86 -9.16
C ARG A 176 16.22 -4.33 -10.08
N VAL A 177 17.14 -3.43 -10.41
CA VAL A 177 18.34 -3.74 -11.21
C VAL A 177 19.57 -3.69 -10.30
N PRO A 178 20.38 -4.75 -10.20
CA PRO A 178 21.67 -4.70 -9.50
C PRO A 178 22.65 -3.71 -10.17
N MET A 179 23.46 -3.01 -9.37
CA MET A 179 24.62 -2.25 -9.86
C MET A 179 25.88 -3.10 -9.66
N GLY A 180 26.59 -3.43 -10.74
CA GLY A 180 27.64 -4.44 -10.73
C GLY A 180 27.06 -5.85 -10.68
N SER A 181 27.86 -6.80 -10.20
CA SER A 181 27.42 -8.18 -10.00
C SER A 181 26.56 -8.36 -8.74
N CYS A 182 25.79 -9.44 -8.73
CA CYS A 182 25.16 -9.99 -7.52
C CYS A 182 25.42 -11.50 -7.43
N ASP A 183 24.91 -12.17 -6.40
CA ASP A 183 24.96 -13.63 -6.28
C ASP A 183 24.21 -14.37 -7.41
N PHE A 184 23.32 -13.66 -8.13
CA PHE A 184 22.68 -14.11 -9.37
C PHE A 184 23.37 -13.62 -10.64
N SER A 185 24.67 -13.29 -10.55
CA SER A 185 25.53 -13.03 -11.70
C SER A 185 26.36 -14.26 -12.06
N ALA A 186 26.78 -14.36 -13.33
CA ALA A 186 27.61 -15.47 -13.80
C ALA A 186 29.01 -15.48 -13.15
N SER A 187 29.48 -14.31 -12.72
CA SER A 187 30.72 -14.11 -11.98
C SER A 187 30.64 -12.84 -11.12
N SER A 188 31.63 -12.63 -10.26
CA SER A 188 31.78 -11.38 -9.51
C SER A 188 32.52 -10.33 -10.35
N TYR A 189 31.89 -9.17 -10.52
CA TYR A 189 32.43 -8.00 -11.20
C TYR A 189 31.86 -6.71 -10.60
N SER A 190 32.57 -5.61 -10.84
CA SER A 190 32.11 -4.24 -10.61
C SER A 190 32.27 -3.41 -11.89
N PHE A 191 31.91 -2.13 -11.84
CA PHE A 191 32.09 -1.22 -12.96
C PHE A 191 33.46 -0.53 -13.00
N ASP A 192 34.34 -0.84 -12.03
CA ASP A 192 35.68 -0.26 -11.90
C ASP A 192 36.70 -1.31 -11.41
N ASP A 193 36.73 -2.45 -12.09
CA ASP A 193 37.72 -3.51 -11.83
C ASP A 193 39.00 -3.21 -12.64
N VAL A 194 39.94 -2.45 -12.05
CA VAL A 194 41.30 -2.18 -12.59
C VAL A 194 42.39 -2.98 -11.90
#